data_AF-A0A9W5B6I7-F1
#
_entry.id   AF-A0A9W5B6I7-F1
#
_cell.length_a   1.000
_cell.length_b   1.000
_cell.length_c   1.000
_cell.angle_alpha   90.00
_cell.angle_beta   90.00
_cell.angle_gamma   90.00
#
_symmetry.space_group_name_H-M   'P 1'
#
loop_
_entity.id
_entity.type
_entity.pdbx_description
1 polymer ?
#
loop_
_entity_poly.entity_id
_entity_poly.type
_entity_poly.pdbx_seq_one_letter_code
_entity_poly.pdbx_strand_id
1 'polypeptide(L)'
;MGKNLPDRIHGHGAALMCQISHVGRRADATVGDWLPAIGPSHSREEYRRNFSCEIDRHEIARVVHDFGQAARRAREGGLDGLETMSGGHLIGQFLSPLVNRRTDEFGGSLENRMRFLRMVHEEIRTQVGPDFPVGIRYTIDEDHPDGLGFDEAVKVANMLEREGLVDFFNCIFGRFDTKFNLLVYNIPDMTSPSAPWLQKAGAFRSETDLPVFHAGKISDIATARYAVSAGLLDMVGMTRAHMADPQIVNKLRAGKEDQIRPCVGASHCLYRPVRCIHNPVTGRETWLPQVVERSAEAGRKAVVIGGGPAGLEAARVLAERGHRVVLFEATDRLGGQLALATRAHLRHDLKGIVDWREAELERLGVTLHLNAYATVETVLAEAPDIVIVAAGGYPDQGTFDGNELCLSVWDALGNPSAMADDILVYDGTGRHPAPSVAVQLASAGKSVTFAALDPVVAPEMEAHSQIICRKRFAELGVQTLLEYEIVCVSPNGDRYDVSLTHLLTGQGLVLACSQVVVENGTYPVTDVFDELRPLSANDGRTELSSLTGPAPLRPRRDDGFELHRIGDAVTSRSVHAAMFDAVRLCIQF
;
A
#
# COMPACT_ATOMS: atom_id res chain seq x y z
N MET A 1 8.71 -28.58 -14.70
CA MET A 1 8.78 -27.12 -14.45
C MET A 1 10.23 -26.70 -14.70
N GLY A 2 10.49 -25.71 -15.56
CA GLY A 2 11.85 -25.41 -16.02
C GLY A 2 12.80 -24.97 -14.89
N LYS A 3 14.11 -24.97 -15.18
CA LYS A 3 15.15 -24.87 -14.16
C LYS A 3 15.39 -23.45 -13.67
N ASN A 4 14.99 -22.44 -14.44
CA ASN A 4 15.18 -21.01 -14.11
C ASN A 4 13.82 -20.25 -14.07
N LEU A 5 13.85 -18.98 -13.66
CA LEU A 5 12.64 -18.15 -13.52
C LEU A 5 11.89 -17.93 -14.85
N PRO A 6 12.54 -17.58 -15.97
CA PRO A 6 11.87 -17.44 -17.27
C PRO A 6 11.10 -18.69 -17.69
N ASP A 7 11.73 -19.88 -17.65
CA ASP A 7 11.06 -21.12 -18.06
C ASP A 7 9.77 -21.38 -17.26
N ARG A 8 9.78 -21.03 -15.97
CA ARG A 8 8.61 -21.18 -15.09
C ARG A 8 7.48 -20.24 -15.51
N ILE A 9 7.81 -19.01 -15.88
CA ILE A 9 6.83 -17.99 -16.31
C ILE A 9 6.31 -18.29 -17.72
N HIS A 10 7.19 -18.66 -18.65
CA HIS A 10 6.84 -19.10 -20.01
C HIS A 10 5.95 -20.34 -20.00
N GLY A 11 6.14 -21.26 -19.05
CA GLY A 11 5.26 -22.42 -18.87
C GLY A 11 3.79 -22.06 -18.58
N HIS A 12 3.51 -20.82 -18.19
CA HIS A 12 2.15 -20.28 -18.01
C HIS A 12 1.71 -19.36 -19.18
N GLY A 13 2.48 -19.28 -20.26
CA GLY A 13 2.18 -18.48 -21.44
C GLY A 13 2.30 -16.97 -21.24
N ALA A 14 3.10 -16.53 -20.26
CA ALA A 14 3.39 -15.12 -20.02
C ALA A 14 4.82 -14.78 -20.44
N ALA A 15 5.00 -13.60 -21.03
CA ALA A 15 6.33 -13.05 -21.31
C ALA A 15 6.94 -12.45 -20.03
N LEU A 16 8.28 -12.45 -19.96
CA LEU A 16 9.05 -11.90 -18.87
C LEU A 16 10.09 -10.91 -19.40
N MET A 17 10.01 -9.68 -18.92
CA MET A 17 10.99 -8.63 -19.19
C MET A 17 11.63 -8.17 -17.88
N CYS A 18 12.85 -7.66 -17.95
CA CYS A 18 13.50 -7.00 -16.82
C CYS A 18 13.64 -5.50 -17.05
N GLN A 19 13.61 -4.73 -15.96
CA GLN A 19 14.04 -3.35 -15.99
C GLN A 19 15.51 -3.28 -15.60
N ILE A 20 16.37 -2.79 -16.50
CA ILE A 20 17.79 -2.54 -16.21
C ILE A 20 18.00 -1.05 -15.94
N SER A 21 18.81 -0.73 -14.92
CA SER A 21 19.05 0.66 -14.60
C SER A 21 20.31 0.90 -13.78
N HIS A 22 20.78 2.15 -13.85
CA HIS A 22 21.81 2.70 -12.99
C HIS A 22 21.21 3.89 -12.21
N VAL A 23 21.18 3.81 -10.89
CA VAL A 23 20.52 4.82 -10.02
C VAL A 23 21.23 6.19 -10.01
N GLY A 24 22.47 6.26 -10.48
CA GLY A 24 23.23 7.51 -10.63
C GLY A 24 23.41 8.23 -9.29
N ARG A 25 23.12 9.54 -9.25
CA ARG A 25 23.22 10.35 -8.01
C ARG A 25 22.33 9.90 -6.84
N ARG A 26 21.38 9.00 -7.11
CA ARG A 26 20.49 8.39 -6.10
C ARG A 26 21.08 7.12 -5.48
N ALA A 27 22.27 6.71 -5.90
CA ALA A 27 22.99 5.61 -5.26
C ALA A 27 23.14 5.88 -3.77
N ASP A 28 23.00 4.83 -2.96
CA ASP A 28 23.17 4.88 -1.52
C ASP A 28 24.62 4.58 -1.17
N ALA A 29 25.24 5.36 -0.29
CA ALA A 29 26.64 5.15 0.09
C ALA A 29 26.88 3.82 0.82
N THR A 30 25.81 3.15 1.29
CA THR A 30 25.89 1.95 2.13
C THR A 30 25.40 0.67 1.44
N VAL A 31 25.08 0.71 0.14
CA VAL A 31 24.63 -0.47 -0.61
C VAL A 31 25.71 -1.04 -1.50
N GLY A 32 25.63 -2.36 -1.75
CA GLY A 32 26.58 -3.06 -2.62
C GLY A 32 28.01 -2.97 -2.06
N ASP A 33 28.94 -2.57 -2.92
CA ASP A 33 30.37 -2.44 -2.59
C ASP A 33 30.76 -1.03 -2.12
N TRP A 34 29.79 -0.22 -1.69
CA TRP A 34 30.03 1.12 -1.10
C TRP A 34 30.75 2.07 -2.06
N LEU A 35 30.49 1.91 -3.35
CA LEU A 35 31.08 2.74 -4.40
C LEU A 35 30.48 4.15 -4.40
N PRO A 36 31.25 5.18 -4.78
CA PRO A 36 30.74 6.55 -4.89
C PRO A 36 29.56 6.65 -5.86
N ALA A 37 28.59 7.50 -5.50
CA ALA A 37 27.53 7.87 -6.44
C ALA A 37 28.13 8.69 -7.59
N ILE A 38 27.77 8.35 -8.82
CA ILE A 38 28.17 9.08 -10.04
C ILE A 38 26.95 9.70 -10.71
N GLY A 39 27.15 10.82 -11.39
CA GLY A 39 26.08 11.54 -12.09
C GLY A 39 26.66 12.45 -13.17
N PRO A 40 25.82 13.11 -13.98
CA PRO A 40 26.30 14.01 -15.03
C PRO A 40 27.05 15.21 -14.46
N SER A 41 26.72 15.65 -13.23
CA SER A 41 27.38 16.75 -12.53
C SER A 41 27.42 16.50 -11.03
N HIS A 42 28.24 17.27 -10.30
CA HIS A 42 28.20 17.30 -8.84
C HIS A 42 26.87 17.90 -8.36
N SER A 43 26.00 17.06 -7.79
CA SER A 43 24.66 17.47 -7.38
C SER A 43 24.19 16.69 -6.16
N ARG A 44 23.47 17.37 -5.26
CA ARG A 44 22.82 16.75 -4.11
C ARG A 44 21.52 16.08 -4.55
N GLU A 45 21.28 14.86 -4.09
CA GLU A 45 19.94 14.26 -4.11
C GLU A 45 19.31 14.33 -2.72
N GLU A 46 18.11 14.91 -2.62
CA GLU A 46 17.54 15.29 -1.33
C GLU A 46 17.01 14.11 -0.54
N TYR A 47 16.45 13.11 -1.22
CA TYR A 47 15.85 11.96 -0.58
C TYR A 47 16.89 11.06 0.11
N ARG A 48 17.89 10.61 -0.65
CA ARG A 48 19.02 9.76 -0.24
C ARG A 48 20.15 10.54 0.40
N ARG A 49 20.12 11.88 0.31
CA ARG A 49 21.10 12.80 0.90
C ARG A 49 22.53 12.67 0.36
N ASN A 50 22.69 11.96 -0.75
CA ASN A 50 24.00 11.71 -1.36
C ASN A 50 24.36 12.80 -2.38
N PHE A 51 25.65 12.92 -2.63
CA PHE A 51 26.23 13.80 -3.64
C PHE A 51 26.90 12.94 -4.70
N SER A 52 26.63 13.21 -5.97
CA SER A 52 27.32 12.54 -7.07
C SER A 52 28.67 13.17 -7.36
N CYS A 53 29.65 12.35 -7.73
CA CYS A 53 30.79 12.79 -8.52
C CYS A 53 30.34 13.03 -9.97
N GLU A 54 30.88 14.07 -10.61
CA GLU A 54 30.72 14.25 -12.04
C GLU A 54 31.47 13.13 -12.77
N ILE A 55 30.75 12.34 -13.55
CA ILE A 55 31.30 11.19 -14.27
C ILE A 55 32.21 11.64 -15.43
N ASP A 56 33.35 10.98 -15.60
CA ASP A 56 34.26 11.25 -16.72
C ASP A 56 33.95 10.41 -17.97
N ARG A 57 34.71 10.62 -19.05
CA ARG A 57 34.51 9.89 -20.33
C ARG A 57 34.78 8.39 -20.21
N HIS A 58 35.75 7.98 -19.41
CA HIS A 58 36.09 6.58 -19.21
C HIS A 58 34.97 5.87 -18.46
N GLU A 59 34.45 6.50 -17.41
CA GLU A 59 33.33 6.01 -16.65
C GLU A 59 32.04 5.99 -17.49
N ILE A 60 31.78 6.99 -18.33
CA ILE A 60 30.67 6.98 -19.29
C ILE A 60 30.76 5.74 -20.20
N ALA A 61 31.94 5.51 -20.80
CA ALA A 61 32.15 4.36 -21.68
C ALA A 61 31.97 3.03 -20.94
N ARG A 62 32.47 2.93 -19.70
CA ARG A 62 32.27 1.75 -18.84
C ARG A 62 30.79 1.52 -18.55
N VAL A 63 30.05 2.55 -18.15
CA VAL A 63 28.62 2.42 -17.83
C VAL A 63 27.80 2.03 -19.06
N VAL A 64 28.10 2.61 -20.22
CA VAL A 64 27.47 2.22 -21.49
C VAL A 64 27.72 0.74 -21.77
N HIS A 65 28.97 0.28 -21.66
CA HIS A 65 29.32 -1.12 -21.80
C HIS A 65 28.56 -2.01 -20.79
N ASP A 66 28.46 -1.59 -19.53
CA ASP A 66 27.75 -2.32 -18.48
C ASP A 66 26.25 -2.48 -18.79
N PHE A 67 25.61 -1.45 -19.36
CA PHE A 67 24.23 -1.54 -19.88
C PHE A 67 24.12 -2.59 -21.00
N GLY A 68 25.04 -2.57 -21.96
CA GLY A 68 25.13 -3.59 -23.02
C GLY A 68 25.28 -5.00 -22.45
N GLN A 69 26.18 -5.19 -21.49
CA GLN A 69 26.38 -6.49 -20.85
C GLN A 69 25.15 -6.93 -20.05
N ALA A 70 24.43 -6.02 -19.41
CA ALA A 70 23.16 -6.32 -18.75
C ALA A 70 22.09 -6.78 -19.77
N ALA A 71 21.98 -6.11 -20.91
CA ALA A 71 21.09 -6.48 -22.00
C ALA A 71 21.44 -7.84 -22.62
N ARG A 72 22.73 -8.11 -22.85
CA ARG A 72 23.21 -9.42 -23.29
C ARG A 72 22.78 -10.53 -22.34
N ARG A 73 23.00 -10.34 -21.02
CA ARG A 73 22.59 -11.30 -19.99
C ARG A 73 21.07 -11.49 -19.93
N ALA A 74 20.29 -10.44 -20.14
CA ALA A 74 18.83 -10.53 -20.22
C ALA A 74 18.40 -11.47 -21.36
N ARG A 75 18.94 -11.27 -22.55
CA ARG A 75 18.67 -12.09 -23.73
C ARG A 75 19.16 -13.53 -23.58
N GLU A 76 20.43 -13.72 -23.21
CA GLU A 76 21.02 -15.06 -22.98
C GLU A 76 20.32 -15.81 -21.83
N GLY A 77 19.78 -15.07 -20.86
CA GLY A 77 19.00 -15.60 -19.75
C GLY A 77 17.59 -16.05 -20.13
N GLY A 78 17.15 -15.84 -21.37
CA GLY A 78 15.83 -16.24 -21.85
C GLY A 78 14.71 -15.27 -21.48
N LEU A 79 15.01 -13.99 -21.23
CA LEU A 79 13.97 -12.96 -21.13
C LEU A 79 13.42 -12.64 -22.53
N ASP A 80 12.18 -12.16 -22.61
CA ASP A 80 11.53 -11.79 -23.87
C ASP A 80 11.82 -10.35 -24.30
N GLY A 81 12.45 -9.57 -23.42
CA GLY A 81 12.74 -8.16 -23.66
C GLY A 81 13.29 -7.47 -22.42
N LEU A 82 13.59 -6.19 -22.54
CA LEU A 82 13.99 -5.34 -21.43
C LEU A 82 13.44 -3.94 -21.52
N GLU A 83 13.53 -3.22 -20.41
CA GLU A 83 13.23 -1.80 -20.32
C GLU A 83 14.38 -1.09 -19.59
N THR A 84 14.81 0.08 -20.09
CA THR A 84 15.68 0.98 -19.31
C THR A 84 14.85 1.97 -18.48
N MET A 85 15.39 2.51 -17.39
CA MET A 85 14.69 3.50 -16.56
C MET A 85 15.33 4.88 -16.71
N SER A 86 14.56 5.89 -17.16
CA SER A 86 15.01 7.29 -17.20
C SER A 86 14.75 8.02 -15.89
N GLY A 87 13.53 7.94 -15.34
CA GLY A 87 13.05 8.76 -14.22
C GLY A 87 13.97 8.80 -13.01
N GLY A 88 14.63 9.94 -12.81
CA GLY A 88 15.59 10.15 -11.74
C GLY A 88 16.79 9.21 -11.72
N HIS A 89 16.97 8.35 -12.73
CA HIS A 89 18.09 7.42 -12.87
C HIS A 89 19.09 7.99 -13.88
N LEU A 90 20.28 7.40 -13.98
CA LEU A 90 21.42 8.04 -14.65
C LEU A 90 21.09 8.54 -16.07
N ILE A 91 20.36 7.75 -16.86
CA ILE A 91 19.88 8.16 -18.20
C ILE A 91 19.08 9.46 -18.12
N GLY A 92 18.03 9.52 -17.29
CA GLY A 92 17.22 10.73 -17.15
C GLY A 92 17.95 11.87 -16.43
N GLN A 93 18.94 11.57 -15.59
CA GLN A 93 19.79 12.59 -14.96
C GLN A 93 20.59 13.35 -16.03
N PHE A 94 21.13 12.67 -17.04
CA PHE A 94 21.77 13.34 -18.19
C PHE A 94 20.76 14.16 -19.00
N LEU A 95 19.52 13.68 -19.15
CA LEU A 95 18.47 14.42 -19.85
C LEU A 95 17.99 15.65 -19.09
N SER A 96 17.94 15.64 -17.76
CA SER A 96 17.33 16.71 -16.97
C SER A 96 18.25 17.94 -16.84
N PRO A 97 17.80 19.16 -17.20
CA PRO A 97 18.60 20.38 -17.03
C PRO A 97 18.79 20.78 -15.56
N LEU A 98 17.93 20.31 -14.65
CA LEU A 98 18.09 20.51 -13.20
C LEU A 98 19.36 19.87 -12.65
N VAL A 99 19.79 18.77 -13.27
CA VAL A 99 20.83 17.87 -12.76
C VAL A 99 22.08 17.93 -13.62
N ASN A 100 21.93 17.90 -14.95
CA ASN A 100 23.03 17.97 -15.88
C ASN A 100 23.43 19.43 -16.15
N ARG A 101 24.53 19.85 -15.53
CA ARG A 101 25.10 21.20 -15.64
C ARG A 101 26.44 21.19 -16.37
N ARG A 102 26.74 20.11 -17.11
CA ARG A 102 27.99 19.98 -17.85
C ARG A 102 28.06 21.02 -18.96
N THR A 103 29.29 21.40 -19.29
CA THR A 103 29.62 22.34 -20.37
C THR A 103 30.33 21.65 -21.55
N ASP A 104 30.60 20.35 -21.45
CA ASP A 104 31.13 19.53 -22.53
C ASP A 104 30.00 18.99 -23.43
N GLU A 105 30.32 18.08 -24.36
CA GLU A 105 29.35 17.55 -25.32
C GLU A 105 28.29 16.61 -24.73
N PHE A 106 28.26 16.42 -23.41
CA PHE A 106 27.21 15.71 -22.70
C PHE A 106 26.24 16.64 -21.96
N GLY A 107 26.41 17.96 -22.00
CA GLY A 107 25.50 18.93 -21.37
C GLY A 107 25.23 20.20 -22.19
N GLY A 108 24.44 21.10 -21.61
CA GLY A 108 23.95 22.30 -22.28
C GLY A 108 22.76 22.02 -23.20
N SER A 109 22.99 21.91 -24.51
CA SER A 109 21.91 21.71 -25.48
C SER A 109 21.19 20.36 -25.26
N LEU A 110 19.92 20.27 -25.70
CA LEU A 110 19.19 19.00 -25.67
C LEU A 110 19.94 17.90 -26.44
N GLU A 111 20.56 18.24 -27.58
CA GLU A 111 21.37 17.30 -28.38
C GLU A 111 22.51 16.68 -27.56
N ASN A 112 23.25 17.49 -26.81
CA ASN A 112 24.33 17.01 -25.95
C ASN A 112 23.79 16.18 -24.77
N ARG A 113 22.70 16.62 -24.13
CA ARG A 113 22.05 15.88 -23.03
C ARG A 113 21.53 14.51 -23.47
N MET A 114 21.08 14.38 -24.72
CA MET A 114 20.63 13.11 -25.30
C MET A 114 21.78 12.14 -25.63
N ARG A 115 23.03 12.60 -25.69
CA ARG A 115 24.17 11.78 -26.15
C ARG A 115 24.36 10.52 -25.33
N PHE A 116 24.29 10.62 -24.00
CA PHE A 116 24.44 9.46 -23.11
C PHE A 116 23.31 8.45 -23.31
N LEU A 117 22.06 8.92 -23.40
CA LEU A 117 20.89 8.08 -23.70
C LEU A 117 21.08 7.29 -25.00
N ARG A 118 21.53 7.96 -26.06
CA ARG A 118 21.77 7.36 -27.38
C ARG A 118 22.85 6.28 -27.30
N MET A 119 24.01 6.61 -26.73
CA MET A 119 25.12 5.66 -26.57
C MET A 119 24.68 4.40 -25.80
N VAL A 120 23.90 4.54 -24.73
CA VAL A 120 23.38 3.39 -23.98
C VAL A 120 22.48 2.50 -24.85
N HIS A 121 21.55 3.08 -25.60
CA HIS A 121 20.61 2.28 -26.40
C HIS A 121 21.26 1.71 -27.66
N GLU A 122 22.23 2.40 -28.27
CA GLU A 122 23.06 1.87 -29.37
C GLU A 122 23.84 0.63 -28.93
N GLU A 123 24.47 0.68 -27.75
CA GLU A 123 25.19 -0.45 -27.18
C GLU A 123 24.24 -1.60 -26.81
N ILE A 124 23.07 -1.30 -26.23
CA ILE A 124 22.04 -2.32 -25.97
C ILE A 124 21.64 -3.01 -27.27
N ARG A 125 21.30 -2.25 -28.33
CA ARG A 125 20.92 -2.80 -29.64
C ARG A 125 22.03 -3.64 -30.26
N THR A 126 23.29 -3.23 -30.11
CA THR A 126 24.45 -4.01 -30.57
C THR A 126 24.49 -5.40 -29.93
N GLN A 127 24.12 -5.52 -28.66
CA GLN A 127 24.17 -6.79 -27.91
C GLN A 127 22.94 -7.68 -28.15
N VAL A 128 21.74 -7.10 -28.30
CA VAL A 128 20.48 -7.88 -28.37
C VAL A 128 19.89 -8.01 -29.77
N GLY A 129 20.35 -7.21 -30.73
CA GLY A 129 19.82 -7.18 -32.10
C GLY A 129 18.47 -6.48 -32.21
N PRO A 130 17.89 -6.43 -33.43
CA PRO A 130 16.65 -5.71 -33.71
C PRO A 130 15.38 -6.46 -33.27
N ASP A 131 15.42 -7.79 -33.15
CA ASP A 131 14.23 -8.61 -32.86
C ASP A 131 13.90 -8.72 -31.36
N PHE A 132 14.76 -8.17 -30.49
CA PHE A 132 14.59 -8.22 -29.04
C PHE A 132 13.93 -6.92 -28.54
N PRO A 133 12.71 -6.96 -27.97
CA PRO A 133 12.02 -5.80 -27.44
C PRO A 133 12.85 -5.02 -26.40
N VAL A 134 13.10 -3.74 -26.68
CA VAL A 134 13.80 -2.79 -25.82
C VAL A 134 12.90 -1.57 -25.64
N GLY A 135 12.47 -1.29 -24.41
CA GLY A 135 11.74 -0.06 -24.11
C GLY A 135 12.46 0.85 -23.13
N ILE A 136 11.80 1.96 -22.81
CA ILE A 136 12.26 2.92 -21.82
C ILE A 136 11.10 3.38 -20.93
N ARG A 137 11.31 3.29 -19.61
CA ARG A 137 10.44 3.91 -18.61
C ARG A 137 10.77 5.39 -18.54
N TYR A 138 9.94 6.18 -19.20
CA TYR A 138 10.29 7.48 -19.75
C TYR A 138 9.59 8.64 -19.06
N THR A 139 10.38 9.59 -18.56
CA THR A 139 9.87 10.86 -18.00
C THR A 139 9.38 11.75 -19.13
N ILE A 140 8.06 11.87 -19.22
CA ILE A 140 7.40 12.70 -20.24
C ILE A 140 7.35 14.17 -19.84
N ASP A 141 7.45 14.48 -18.54
CA ASP A 141 7.47 15.83 -17.99
C ASP A 141 7.98 15.77 -16.55
N GLU A 142 8.91 16.64 -16.17
CA GLU A 142 9.40 16.76 -14.78
C GLU A 142 8.54 17.69 -13.90
N ASP A 143 7.52 18.35 -14.46
CA ASP A 143 6.65 19.30 -13.77
C ASP A 143 7.45 20.37 -13.01
N HIS A 144 8.46 20.93 -13.68
CA HIS A 144 9.32 21.97 -13.12
C HIS A 144 9.76 22.95 -14.20
N PRO A 145 9.73 24.28 -13.97
CA PRO A 145 10.11 25.28 -14.96
C PRO A 145 11.51 25.08 -15.55
N ASP A 146 12.46 24.68 -14.70
CA ASP A 146 13.86 24.42 -15.09
C ASP A 146 14.16 22.93 -15.35
N GLY A 147 13.13 22.07 -15.46
CA GLY A 147 13.22 20.63 -15.69
C GLY A 147 13.11 20.24 -17.17
N LEU A 148 13.16 18.94 -17.44
CA LEU A 148 12.80 18.39 -18.74
C LEU A 148 11.28 18.54 -18.93
N GLY A 149 10.87 19.49 -19.76
CA GLY A 149 9.47 19.72 -20.10
C GLY A 149 8.96 18.80 -21.21
N PHE A 150 7.64 18.76 -21.37
CA PHE A 150 6.94 17.93 -22.35
C PHE A 150 7.46 18.06 -23.78
N ASP A 151 7.64 19.29 -24.29
CA ASP A 151 8.09 19.51 -25.68
C ASP A 151 9.51 19.00 -25.95
N GLU A 152 10.41 19.11 -24.96
CA GLU A 152 11.74 18.52 -25.07
C GLU A 152 11.65 16.99 -24.99
N ALA A 153 10.79 16.46 -24.12
CA ALA A 153 10.59 15.03 -24.00
C ALA A 153 10.08 14.39 -25.29
N VAL A 154 9.13 15.02 -25.98
CA VAL A 154 8.66 14.58 -27.31
C VAL A 154 9.79 14.58 -28.34
N LYS A 155 10.65 15.61 -28.37
CA LYS A 155 11.81 15.64 -29.28
C LYS A 155 12.78 14.48 -29.04
N VAL A 156 13.00 14.12 -27.78
CA VAL A 156 13.84 12.96 -27.41
C VAL A 156 13.18 11.67 -27.87
N ALA A 157 11.87 11.52 -27.64
CA ALA A 157 11.11 10.33 -28.03
C ALA A 157 11.15 10.11 -29.55
N ASN A 158 10.88 11.16 -30.34
CA ASN A 158 10.88 11.09 -31.81
C ASN A 158 12.27 10.76 -32.37
N MET A 159 13.34 11.15 -31.67
CA MET A 159 14.71 10.74 -32.03
C MET A 159 14.93 9.25 -31.78
N LEU A 160 14.55 8.75 -30.60
CA LEU A 160 14.69 7.33 -30.26
C LEU A 160 13.89 6.43 -31.22
N GLU A 161 12.68 6.86 -31.58
CA GLU A 161 11.80 6.19 -32.54
C GLU A 161 12.41 6.17 -33.94
N ARG A 162 12.80 7.34 -34.48
CA ARG A 162 13.40 7.44 -35.81
C ARG A 162 14.67 6.62 -35.95
N GLU A 163 15.45 6.49 -34.89
CA GLU A 163 16.70 5.73 -34.86
C GLU A 163 16.49 4.24 -34.54
N GLY A 164 15.26 3.81 -34.24
CA GLY A 164 14.94 2.41 -33.89
C GLY A 164 15.56 1.95 -32.57
N LEU A 165 15.88 2.88 -31.67
CA LEU A 165 16.60 2.60 -30.43
C LEU A 165 15.72 2.00 -29.34
N VAL A 166 14.40 2.22 -29.41
CA VAL A 166 13.38 1.64 -28.52
C VAL A 166 12.16 1.20 -29.31
N ASP A 167 11.41 0.26 -28.74
CA ASP A 167 10.23 -0.36 -29.32
C ASP A 167 8.93 0.06 -28.60
N PHE A 168 9.04 0.68 -27.41
CA PHE A 168 7.90 1.21 -26.64
C PHE A 168 8.36 2.21 -25.58
N PHE A 169 7.42 3.08 -25.17
CA PHE A 169 7.59 3.99 -24.04
C PHE A 169 6.69 3.57 -22.87
N ASN A 170 7.22 3.61 -21.65
CA ASN A 170 6.42 3.44 -20.43
C ASN A 170 6.47 4.73 -19.63
N CYS A 171 5.45 5.57 -19.80
CA CYS A 171 5.46 6.95 -19.35
C CYS A 171 5.42 7.05 -17.82
N ILE A 172 6.19 8.00 -17.30
CA ILE A 172 6.17 8.46 -15.91
C ILE A 172 6.12 10.00 -15.89
N PHE A 173 5.47 10.55 -14.87
CA PHE A 173 5.27 11.99 -14.71
C PHE A 173 5.91 12.48 -13.42
N GLY A 174 6.64 13.59 -13.49
CA GLY A 174 7.30 14.24 -12.38
C GLY A 174 8.70 13.70 -12.07
N ARG A 175 9.23 14.15 -10.93
CA ARG A 175 10.63 13.91 -10.49
C ARG A 175 10.74 12.86 -9.38
N PHE A 176 11.97 12.43 -9.15
CA PHE A 176 12.33 11.41 -8.15
C PHE A 176 13.33 11.95 -7.10
N ASP A 177 13.69 13.23 -7.22
CA ASP A 177 14.74 13.92 -6.47
C ASP A 177 14.37 14.20 -5.00
N THR A 178 13.07 14.28 -4.72
CA THR A 178 12.52 14.43 -3.36
C THR A 178 11.59 13.28 -3.02
N LYS A 179 11.40 13.02 -1.71
CA LYS A 179 10.39 12.04 -1.25
C LYS A 179 8.99 12.39 -1.73
N PHE A 180 8.65 13.69 -1.73
CA PHE A 180 7.34 14.16 -2.16
C PHE A 180 7.09 13.82 -3.62
N ASN A 181 8.01 14.19 -4.52
CA ASN A 181 7.85 13.95 -5.96
C ASN A 181 7.81 12.45 -6.29
N LEU A 182 8.69 11.64 -5.67
CA LEU A 182 8.71 10.21 -5.92
C LEU A 182 7.41 9.54 -5.43
N LEU A 183 7.05 9.75 -4.17
CA LEU A 183 5.97 8.99 -3.55
C LEU A 183 4.60 9.52 -3.99
N VAL A 184 4.42 10.82 -4.16
CA VAL A 184 3.11 11.39 -4.50
C VAL A 184 2.86 11.37 -6.02
N TYR A 185 3.85 11.75 -6.85
CA TYR A 185 3.62 11.87 -8.30
C TYR A 185 3.88 10.54 -9.01
N ASN A 186 4.97 9.84 -8.68
CA ASN A 186 5.33 8.62 -9.41
C ASN A 186 4.70 7.35 -8.84
N ILE A 187 4.33 7.35 -7.56
CA ILE A 187 3.72 6.18 -6.89
C ILE A 187 2.44 6.59 -6.14
N PRO A 188 1.48 7.29 -6.79
CA PRO A 188 0.29 7.85 -6.14
C PRO A 188 -0.49 6.78 -5.38
N ASP A 189 -0.93 7.09 -4.17
CA ASP A 189 -1.58 6.18 -3.22
C ASP A 189 -3.06 6.55 -2.98
N MET A 190 -3.70 6.01 -1.94
CA MET A 190 -5.10 6.29 -1.60
C MET A 190 -5.39 7.77 -1.32
N THR A 191 -4.36 8.58 -1.04
CA THR A 191 -4.50 10.02 -0.81
C THR A 191 -4.52 10.86 -2.11
N SER A 192 -4.30 10.21 -3.25
CA SER A 192 -4.28 10.84 -4.59
C SER A 192 -5.54 10.50 -5.39
N PRO A 193 -5.95 11.33 -6.37
CA PRO A 193 -7.00 10.96 -7.33
C PRO A 193 -6.66 9.66 -8.09
N SER A 194 -7.68 8.96 -8.61
CA SER A 194 -7.46 7.80 -9.49
C SER A 194 -6.78 8.23 -10.80
N ALA A 195 -5.82 7.43 -11.28
CA ALA A 195 -5.12 7.63 -12.54
C ALA A 195 -4.69 9.09 -12.84
N PRO A 196 -4.03 9.80 -11.90
CA PRO A 196 -3.89 11.27 -11.95
C PRO A 196 -3.13 11.77 -13.18
N TRP A 197 -2.30 10.93 -13.80
CA TRP A 197 -1.44 11.29 -14.94
C TRP A 197 -1.85 10.62 -16.26
N LEU A 198 -2.98 9.91 -16.30
CA LEU A 198 -3.43 9.20 -17.50
C LEU A 198 -3.61 10.15 -18.70
N GLN A 199 -4.16 11.34 -18.47
CA GLN A 199 -4.34 12.32 -19.55
C GLN A 199 -3.01 12.86 -20.09
N LYS A 200 -2.00 13.03 -19.22
CA LYS A 200 -0.66 13.46 -19.64
C LYS A 200 0.04 12.36 -20.44
N ALA A 201 -0.10 11.10 -20.05
CA ALA A 201 0.39 9.97 -20.82
C ALA A 201 -0.33 9.83 -22.18
N GLY A 202 -1.65 10.05 -22.23
CA GLY A 202 -2.42 10.06 -23.48
C GLY A 202 -2.03 11.19 -24.44
N ALA A 203 -1.71 12.37 -23.91
CA ALA A 203 -1.14 13.45 -24.71
C ALA A 203 0.19 13.02 -25.33
N PHE A 204 1.09 12.41 -24.55
CA PHE A 204 2.35 11.88 -25.08
C PHE A 204 2.15 10.77 -26.13
N ARG A 205 1.18 9.88 -25.94
CA ARG A 205 0.84 8.84 -26.92
C ARG A 205 0.48 9.41 -28.28
N SER A 206 -0.10 10.60 -28.33
CA SER A 206 -0.48 11.26 -29.59
C SER A 206 0.73 11.78 -30.39
N GLU A 207 1.92 11.78 -29.79
CA GLU A 207 3.15 12.34 -30.38
C GLU A 207 4.12 11.29 -30.92
N THR A 208 3.81 9.99 -30.79
CA THR A 208 4.66 8.87 -31.25
C THR A 208 3.83 7.73 -31.86
N ASP A 209 4.40 7.01 -32.83
CA ASP A 209 3.77 5.81 -33.39
C ASP A 209 4.13 4.54 -32.60
N LEU A 210 5.12 4.61 -31.69
CA LEU A 210 5.47 3.49 -30.83
C LEU A 210 4.41 3.23 -29.74
N PRO A 211 4.22 1.96 -29.32
CA PRO A 211 3.37 1.63 -28.19
C PRO A 211 3.69 2.41 -26.92
N VAL A 212 2.65 2.94 -26.27
CA VAL A 212 2.75 3.70 -25.03
C VAL A 212 2.07 2.98 -23.88
N PHE A 213 2.85 2.74 -22.83
CA PHE A 213 2.43 2.15 -21.57
C PHE A 213 2.39 3.23 -20.49
N HIS A 214 1.52 3.05 -19.49
CA HIS A 214 1.56 3.88 -18.30
C HIS A 214 0.99 3.14 -17.10
N ALA A 215 1.54 3.46 -15.92
CA ALA A 215 1.03 3.00 -14.63
C ALA A 215 0.31 4.15 -13.90
N GLY A 216 0.74 4.53 -12.70
CA GLY A 216 0.22 5.73 -12.01
C GLY A 216 -1.18 5.58 -11.40
N LYS A 217 -1.39 4.60 -10.52
CA LYS A 217 -2.68 4.36 -9.81
C LYS A 217 -3.87 4.13 -10.77
N ILE A 218 -3.66 3.31 -11.80
CA ILE A 218 -4.76 2.63 -12.50
C ILE A 218 -5.01 1.31 -11.76
N SER A 219 -5.93 1.34 -10.80
CA SER A 219 -6.12 0.27 -9.80
C SER A 219 -7.22 -0.74 -10.14
N ASP A 220 -8.09 -0.40 -11.10
CA ASP A 220 -9.27 -1.18 -11.48
C ASP A 220 -9.36 -1.38 -12.99
N ILE A 221 -10.15 -2.38 -13.40
CA ILE A 221 -10.29 -2.78 -14.80
C ILE A 221 -11.10 -1.78 -15.62
N ALA A 222 -12.08 -1.10 -15.02
CA ALA A 222 -12.90 -0.12 -15.74
C ALA A 222 -12.03 1.06 -16.22
N THR A 223 -11.18 1.59 -15.35
CA THR A 223 -10.21 2.64 -15.69
C THR A 223 -9.19 2.16 -16.73
N ALA A 224 -8.71 0.92 -16.61
CA ALA A 224 -7.76 0.36 -17.57
C ALA A 224 -8.37 0.15 -18.96
N ARG A 225 -9.60 -0.37 -19.01
CA ARG A 225 -10.39 -0.51 -20.23
C ARG A 225 -10.60 0.84 -20.89
N TYR A 226 -11.01 1.85 -20.12
CA TYR A 226 -11.16 3.21 -20.62
C TYR A 226 -9.87 3.73 -21.25
N ALA A 227 -8.74 3.60 -20.52
CA ALA A 227 -7.44 4.07 -21.00
C ALA A 227 -7.07 3.48 -22.37
N VAL A 228 -7.29 2.18 -22.58
CA VAL A 228 -7.01 1.52 -23.85
C VAL A 228 -8.06 1.85 -24.91
N SER A 229 -9.36 1.74 -24.59
CA SER A 229 -10.44 1.95 -25.58
C SER A 229 -10.54 3.39 -26.08
N ALA A 230 -10.12 4.35 -25.26
CA ALA A 230 -10.08 5.76 -25.63
C ALA A 230 -8.80 6.14 -26.40
N GLY A 231 -7.91 5.18 -26.68
CA GLY A 231 -6.65 5.41 -27.38
C GLY A 231 -5.64 6.21 -26.57
N LEU A 232 -5.75 6.24 -25.23
CA LEU A 232 -4.80 6.97 -24.38
C LEU A 232 -3.53 6.15 -24.12
N LEU A 233 -3.64 4.82 -24.12
CA LEU A 233 -2.52 3.89 -23.89
C LEU A 233 -2.70 2.63 -24.73
N ASP A 234 -1.59 2.01 -25.13
CA ASP A 234 -1.60 0.69 -25.78
C ASP A 234 -1.51 -0.45 -24.75
N MET A 235 -0.94 -0.18 -23.57
CA MET A 235 -0.93 -1.12 -22.43
C MET A 235 -0.98 -0.40 -21.09
N VAL A 236 -1.72 -0.98 -20.13
CA VAL A 236 -1.80 -0.47 -18.77
C VAL A 236 -0.87 -1.25 -17.84
N GLY A 237 0.04 -0.54 -17.17
CA GLY A 237 0.95 -1.10 -16.18
C GLY A 237 0.29 -1.25 -14.81
N MET A 238 0.13 -2.48 -14.32
CA MET A 238 -0.56 -2.80 -13.06
C MET A 238 0.31 -3.54 -12.05
N THR A 239 1.14 -2.86 -11.26
CA THR A 239 1.91 -3.56 -10.20
C THR A 239 1.05 -3.89 -8.99
N ARG A 240 0.49 -2.87 -8.33
CA ARG A 240 -0.22 -3.04 -7.05
C ARG A 240 -1.57 -3.75 -7.21
N ALA A 241 -2.23 -3.61 -8.36
CA ALA A 241 -3.44 -4.37 -8.67
C ALA A 241 -3.14 -5.87 -8.76
N HIS A 242 -2.07 -6.29 -9.44
CA HIS A 242 -1.65 -7.70 -9.43
C HIS A 242 -1.19 -8.20 -8.05
N MET A 243 -0.64 -7.32 -7.19
CA MET A 243 -0.37 -7.70 -5.80
C MET A 243 -1.65 -7.92 -4.98
N ALA A 244 -2.71 -7.15 -5.24
CA ALA A 244 -4.01 -7.36 -4.60
C ALA A 244 -4.69 -8.63 -5.15
N ASP A 245 -4.63 -8.84 -6.46
CA ASP A 245 -5.22 -9.99 -7.13
C ASP A 245 -4.34 -10.51 -8.28
N PRO A 246 -3.52 -11.55 -8.03
CA PRO A 246 -2.74 -12.19 -9.09
C PRO A 246 -3.61 -12.90 -10.13
N GLN A 247 -4.91 -13.10 -9.88
CA GLN A 247 -5.84 -13.79 -10.77
C GLN A 247 -6.63 -12.84 -11.68
N ILE A 248 -6.32 -11.52 -11.71
CA ILE A 248 -7.00 -10.53 -12.58
C ILE A 248 -7.24 -11.08 -13.99
N VAL A 249 -6.20 -11.54 -14.67
CA VAL A 249 -6.31 -11.98 -16.07
C VAL A 249 -7.16 -13.24 -16.20
N ASN A 250 -7.02 -14.19 -15.28
CA ASN A 250 -7.81 -15.43 -15.30
C ASN A 250 -9.29 -15.15 -15.04
N LYS A 251 -9.60 -14.25 -14.11
CA LYS A 251 -10.96 -13.81 -13.81
C LYS A 251 -11.60 -13.07 -14.99
N LEU A 252 -10.85 -12.19 -15.65
CA LEU A 252 -11.32 -11.53 -16.87
C LEU A 252 -11.64 -12.52 -17.99
N ARG A 253 -10.74 -13.48 -18.25
CA ARG A 253 -10.98 -14.55 -19.25
C ARG A 253 -12.19 -15.41 -18.91
N ALA A 254 -12.48 -15.60 -17.63
CA ALA A 254 -13.63 -16.37 -17.15
C ALA A 254 -14.94 -15.54 -17.07
N GLY A 255 -14.93 -14.25 -17.44
CA GLY A 255 -16.09 -13.36 -17.33
C GLY A 255 -16.47 -13.02 -15.89
N LYS A 256 -15.51 -13.09 -14.95
CA LYS A 256 -15.69 -12.90 -13.50
C LYS A 256 -15.03 -11.61 -13.00
N GLU A 257 -15.23 -10.51 -13.72
CA GLU A 257 -14.62 -9.21 -13.41
C GLU A 257 -15.06 -8.67 -12.03
N ASP A 258 -16.31 -8.92 -11.67
CA ASP A 258 -16.92 -8.61 -10.37
C ASP A 258 -16.18 -9.25 -9.17
N GLN A 259 -15.45 -10.34 -9.40
CA GLN A 259 -14.70 -11.06 -8.36
C GLN A 259 -13.27 -10.57 -8.19
N ILE A 260 -12.82 -9.60 -8.99
CA ILE A 260 -11.46 -9.07 -8.91
C ILE A 260 -11.28 -8.28 -7.62
N ARG A 261 -10.26 -8.64 -6.82
CA ARG A 261 -9.92 -7.93 -5.59
C ARG A 261 -9.19 -6.62 -5.93
N PRO A 262 -9.79 -5.44 -5.73
CA PRO A 262 -9.18 -4.18 -6.16
C PRO A 262 -7.99 -3.79 -5.27
N CYS A 263 -7.02 -3.09 -5.86
CA CYS A 263 -6.02 -2.37 -5.06
C CYS A 263 -6.66 -1.11 -4.46
N VAL A 264 -6.59 -0.98 -3.13
CA VAL A 264 -7.12 0.19 -2.40
C VAL A 264 -6.10 1.31 -2.20
N GLY A 265 -4.95 1.25 -2.89
CA GLY A 265 -3.95 2.32 -2.85
C GLY A 265 -3.28 2.55 -1.50
N ALA A 266 -3.44 1.70 -0.49
CA ALA A 266 -2.93 1.96 0.87
C ALA A 266 -1.39 2.01 1.02
N SER A 267 -0.63 1.72 -0.03
CA SER A 267 0.85 1.72 -0.03
C SER A 267 1.53 0.84 1.02
N HIS A 268 0.78 -0.06 1.68
CA HIS A 268 1.31 -1.06 2.60
C HIS A 268 2.41 -1.93 1.97
N CYS A 269 2.33 -2.17 0.65
CA CYS A 269 3.34 -2.90 -0.11
C CYS A 269 4.70 -2.21 -0.22
N LEU A 270 4.77 -0.91 0.06
CA LEU A 270 6.01 -0.14 0.09
C LEU A 270 6.53 0.01 1.53
N TYR A 271 5.62 0.11 2.51
CA TYR A 271 5.96 0.21 3.93
C TYR A 271 6.32 -1.12 4.58
N ARG A 272 5.68 -2.20 4.12
CA ARG A 272 6.00 -3.60 4.41
C ARG A 272 6.27 -4.29 3.08
N PRO A 273 7.52 -4.25 2.58
CA PRO A 273 7.87 -4.73 1.25
C PRO A 273 7.31 -6.13 0.97
N VAL A 274 6.71 -6.29 -0.21
CA VAL A 274 6.12 -7.55 -0.69
C VAL A 274 4.93 -8.03 0.17
N ARG A 275 4.17 -7.11 0.79
CA ARG A 275 2.91 -7.42 1.51
C ARG A 275 1.78 -6.53 1.02
N CYS A 276 0.62 -7.10 0.74
CA CYS A 276 -0.56 -6.32 0.38
C CYS A 276 -1.46 -6.15 1.61
N ILE A 277 -1.97 -4.94 1.87
CA ILE A 277 -2.96 -4.76 2.95
C ILE A 277 -4.20 -5.61 2.68
N HIS A 278 -4.63 -5.68 1.42
CA HIS A 278 -5.89 -6.31 1.01
C HIS A 278 -5.76 -7.82 0.75
N ASN A 279 -4.57 -8.27 0.30
CA ASN A 279 -4.24 -9.67 0.07
C ASN A 279 -3.19 -10.16 1.07
N PRO A 280 -3.58 -10.86 2.16
CA PRO A 280 -2.63 -11.38 3.14
C PRO A 280 -1.67 -12.45 2.59
N VAL A 281 -2.02 -13.08 1.46
CA VAL A 281 -1.22 -14.15 0.83
C VAL A 281 0.00 -13.60 0.09
N THR A 282 -0.06 -12.35 -0.39
CA THR A 282 1.01 -11.74 -1.18
C THR A 282 2.36 -11.79 -0.46
N GLY A 283 3.35 -12.37 -1.14
CA GLY A 283 4.71 -12.60 -0.66
C GLY A 283 4.84 -13.79 0.31
N ARG A 284 3.85 -14.69 0.34
CA ARG A 284 3.80 -15.94 1.12
C ARG A 284 3.33 -17.14 0.28
N GLU A 285 3.42 -17.02 -1.05
CA GLU A 285 2.84 -17.97 -2.03
C GLU A 285 3.44 -19.37 -1.97
N THR A 286 4.62 -19.53 -1.35
CA THR A 286 5.26 -20.84 -1.21
C THR A 286 4.58 -21.75 -0.21
N TRP A 287 3.72 -21.22 0.67
CA TRP A 287 3.02 -21.99 1.69
C TRP A 287 1.58 -21.53 1.96
N LEU A 288 1.17 -20.35 1.48
CA LEU A 288 -0.24 -19.95 1.38
C LEU A 288 -0.65 -19.84 -0.09
N PRO A 289 -1.71 -20.54 -0.54
CA PRO A 289 -2.14 -20.48 -1.92
C PRO A 289 -2.96 -19.21 -2.20
N GLN A 290 -2.83 -18.68 -3.42
CA GLN A 290 -3.63 -17.54 -3.89
C GLN A 290 -5.09 -17.95 -4.22
N VAL A 291 -5.31 -19.23 -4.47
CA VAL A 291 -6.63 -19.82 -4.73
C VAL A 291 -6.91 -20.80 -3.59
N VAL A 292 -8.03 -20.59 -2.89
CA VAL A 292 -8.45 -21.49 -1.80
C VAL A 292 -9.10 -22.73 -2.41
N GLU A 293 -8.52 -23.90 -2.14
CA GLU A 293 -9.04 -25.19 -2.58
C GLU A 293 -10.13 -25.68 -1.63
N ARG A 294 -11.12 -26.43 -2.13
CA ARG A 294 -12.15 -27.03 -1.26
C ARG A 294 -11.55 -28.01 -0.26
N SER A 295 -12.13 -28.08 0.93
CA SER A 295 -11.75 -29.04 1.97
C SER A 295 -12.21 -30.45 1.64
N ALA A 296 -11.41 -31.44 2.07
CA ALA A 296 -11.87 -32.82 2.19
C ALA A 296 -12.98 -32.96 3.25
N GLU A 297 -13.06 -32.02 4.20
CA GLU A 297 -14.06 -31.92 5.27
C GLU A 297 -15.14 -30.87 4.97
N ALA A 298 -15.39 -30.54 3.70
CA ALA A 298 -16.43 -29.57 3.32
C ALA A 298 -17.81 -29.96 3.90
N GLY A 299 -18.65 -28.95 4.17
CA GLY A 299 -20.01 -29.14 4.70
C GLY A 299 -20.17 -28.92 6.21
N ARG A 300 -19.05 -28.84 6.97
CA ARG A 300 -19.06 -28.41 8.38
C ARG A 300 -19.80 -27.08 8.57
N LYS A 301 -20.51 -26.92 9.68
CA LYS A 301 -21.19 -25.68 10.07
C LYS A 301 -20.20 -24.79 10.81
N ALA A 302 -19.94 -23.60 10.28
CA ALA A 302 -19.06 -22.62 10.90
C ALA A 302 -19.84 -21.37 11.32
N VAL A 303 -19.60 -20.90 12.54
CA VAL A 303 -20.15 -19.64 13.07
C VAL A 303 -19.01 -18.64 13.21
N VAL A 304 -19.17 -17.47 12.61
CA VAL A 304 -18.21 -16.36 12.70
C VAL A 304 -18.88 -15.20 13.44
N ILE A 305 -18.23 -14.67 14.47
CA ILE A 305 -18.75 -13.59 15.30
C ILE A 305 -17.97 -12.30 15.01
N GLY A 306 -18.63 -11.31 14.43
CA GLY A 306 -18.06 -10.01 14.05
C GLY A 306 -17.83 -9.89 12.54
N GLY A 307 -18.45 -8.87 11.94
CA GLY A 307 -18.34 -8.47 10.53
C GLY A 307 -17.19 -7.51 10.22
N GLY A 308 -16.16 -7.45 11.07
CA GLY A 308 -14.92 -6.71 10.80
C GLY A 308 -13.97 -7.43 9.83
N PRO A 309 -12.81 -6.85 9.47
CA PRO A 309 -11.91 -7.42 8.46
C PRO A 309 -11.47 -8.86 8.75
N ALA A 310 -11.22 -9.22 10.02
CA ALA A 310 -10.89 -10.59 10.41
C ALA A 310 -12.06 -11.56 10.13
N GLY A 311 -13.27 -11.23 10.59
CA GLY A 311 -14.43 -12.09 10.42
C GLY A 311 -14.89 -12.22 8.98
N LEU A 312 -14.86 -11.12 8.21
CA LEU A 312 -15.15 -11.15 6.79
C LEU A 312 -14.20 -12.06 6.02
N GLU A 313 -12.90 -12.00 6.31
CA GLU A 313 -11.90 -12.88 5.68
C GLU A 313 -12.06 -14.33 6.14
N ALA A 314 -12.36 -14.57 7.41
CA ALA A 314 -12.58 -15.91 7.96
C ALA A 314 -13.78 -16.58 7.30
N ALA A 315 -14.91 -15.87 7.24
CA ALA A 315 -16.13 -16.35 6.60
C ALA A 315 -15.91 -16.64 5.11
N ARG A 316 -15.19 -15.76 4.40
CA ARG A 316 -14.85 -15.95 2.99
C ARG A 316 -14.04 -17.24 2.78
N VAL A 317 -12.95 -17.41 3.54
CA VAL A 317 -12.07 -18.58 3.40
C VAL A 317 -12.83 -19.86 3.76
N LEU A 318 -13.56 -19.89 4.89
CA LEU A 318 -14.34 -21.07 5.29
C LEU A 318 -15.40 -21.44 4.24
N ALA A 319 -16.06 -20.46 3.63
CA ALA A 319 -17.06 -20.71 2.59
C ALA A 319 -16.42 -21.19 1.28
N GLU A 320 -15.26 -20.66 0.87
CA GLU A 320 -14.48 -21.18 -0.26
C GLU A 320 -14.00 -22.62 -0.04
N ARG A 321 -13.60 -22.94 1.19
CA ARG A 321 -13.29 -24.31 1.65
C ARG A 321 -14.52 -25.23 1.58
N GLY A 322 -15.72 -24.68 1.46
CA GLY A 322 -16.96 -25.41 1.24
C GLY A 322 -17.77 -25.68 2.51
N HIS A 323 -17.51 -24.96 3.60
CA HIS A 323 -18.28 -25.03 4.84
C HIS A 323 -19.57 -24.20 4.75
N ARG A 324 -20.56 -24.53 5.58
CA ARG A 324 -21.80 -23.76 5.74
C ARG A 324 -21.55 -22.68 6.77
N VAL A 325 -21.40 -21.44 6.34
CA VAL A 325 -21.00 -20.33 7.21
C VAL A 325 -22.18 -19.46 7.61
N VAL A 326 -22.27 -19.15 8.90
CA VAL A 326 -23.16 -18.13 9.48
C VAL A 326 -22.29 -17.06 10.11
N LEU A 327 -22.54 -15.79 9.77
CA LEU A 327 -21.84 -14.64 10.36
C LEU A 327 -22.84 -13.78 11.13
N PHE A 328 -22.54 -13.50 12.39
CA PHE A 328 -23.26 -12.55 13.23
C PHE A 328 -22.50 -11.24 13.32
N GLU A 329 -23.18 -10.11 13.07
CA GLU A 329 -22.64 -8.76 13.20
C GLU A 329 -23.60 -7.92 14.06
N ALA A 330 -23.05 -7.28 15.09
CA ALA A 330 -23.83 -6.55 16.07
C ALA A 330 -24.47 -5.28 15.49
N THR A 331 -23.85 -4.65 14.50
CA THR A 331 -24.32 -3.42 13.87
C THR A 331 -25.15 -3.66 12.61
N ASP A 332 -25.64 -2.59 12.01
CA ASP A 332 -26.46 -2.59 10.79
C ASP A 332 -25.65 -2.82 9.50
N ARG A 333 -24.33 -2.97 9.60
CA ARG A 333 -23.43 -3.02 8.43
C ARG A 333 -22.16 -3.81 8.72
N LEU A 334 -21.53 -4.30 7.67
CA LEU A 334 -20.21 -4.93 7.73
C LEU A 334 -19.08 -3.90 7.72
N GLY A 335 -17.87 -4.36 8.06
CA GLY A 335 -16.61 -3.64 7.93
C GLY A 335 -15.93 -3.27 9.25
N GLY A 336 -16.67 -3.27 10.37
CA GLY A 336 -16.12 -2.92 11.69
C GLY A 336 -15.31 -1.62 11.67
N GLN A 337 -14.11 -1.64 12.23
CA GLN A 337 -13.23 -0.46 12.28
C GLN A 337 -12.83 0.10 10.90
N LEU A 338 -12.85 -0.71 9.83
CA LEU A 338 -12.60 -0.19 8.47
C LEU A 338 -13.74 0.71 8.01
N ALA A 339 -15.00 0.40 8.33
CA ALA A 339 -16.15 1.24 7.97
C ALA A 339 -16.09 2.62 8.65
N LEU A 340 -15.47 2.69 9.84
CA LEU A 340 -15.15 3.94 10.50
C LEU A 340 -13.98 4.67 9.82
N ALA A 341 -12.89 3.95 9.52
CA ALA A 341 -11.72 4.52 8.88
C ALA A 341 -12.03 5.16 7.51
N THR A 342 -12.97 4.61 6.76
CA THR A 342 -13.39 5.14 5.44
C THR A 342 -14.14 6.46 5.52
N ARG A 343 -14.58 6.89 6.72
CA ARG A 343 -15.16 8.22 6.93
C ARG A 343 -14.12 9.34 6.86
N ALA A 344 -12.85 9.02 7.09
CA ALA A 344 -11.77 9.96 6.86
C ALA A 344 -11.50 10.06 5.36
N HIS A 345 -11.61 11.28 4.81
CA HIS A 345 -11.54 11.54 3.37
C HIS A 345 -10.30 10.92 2.69
N LEU A 346 -9.12 11.05 3.32
CA LEU A 346 -7.85 10.53 2.77
C LEU A 346 -7.72 8.99 2.80
N ARG A 347 -8.71 8.30 3.38
CA ARG A 347 -8.71 6.84 3.57
C ARG A 347 -9.97 6.18 2.99
N HIS A 348 -10.74 6.93 2.21
CA HIS A 348 -11.99 6.47 1.62
C HIS A 348 -11.81 5.20 0.78
N ASP A 349 -10.72 5.09 0.01
CA ASP A 349 -10.44 3.94 -0.87
C ASP A 349 -10.34 2.60 -0.10
N LEU A 350 -10.11 2.61 1.22
CA LEU A 350 -10.14 1.39 2.05
C LEU A 350 -11.50 0.68 2.05
N LYS A 351 -12.57 1.37 1.64
CA LYS A 351 -13.92 0.80 1.48
C LYS A 351 -13.90 -0.42 0.54
N GLY A 352 -13.02 -0.42 -0.47
CA GLY A 352 -12.84 -1.56 -1.36
C GLY A 352 -12.42 -2.87 -0.67
N ILE A 353 -11.87 -2.82 0.55
CA ILE A 353 -11.56 -4.01 1.36
C ILE A 353 -12.84 -4.68 1.88
N VAL A 354 -13.81 -3.87 2.30
CA VAL A 354 -15.09 -4.31 2.87
C VAL A 354 -16.00 -4.76 1.75
N ASP A 355 -16.21 -3.90 0.74
CA ASP A 355 -17.15 -4.15 -0.36
C ASP A 355 -16.82 -5.42 -1.13
N TRP A 356 -15.53 -5.66 -1.42
CA TRP A 356 -15.11 -6.89 -2.10
C TRP A 356 -15.41 -8.14 -1.27
N ARG A 357 -15.23 -8.10 0.05
CA ARG A 357 -15.55 -9.24 0.91
C ARG A 357 -17.04 -9.46 1.04
N GLU A 358 -17.81 -8.39 1.21
CA GLU A 358 -19.27 -8.47 1.26
C GLU A 358 -19.83 -9.14 0.00
N ALA A 359 -19.39 -8.71 -1.19
CA ALA A 359 -19.76 -9.34 -2.46
C ALA A 359 -19.35 -10.82 -2.55
N GLU A 360 -18.15 -11.17 -2.05
CA GLU A 360 -17.71 -12.57 -2.00
C GLU A 360 -18.54 -13.40 -1.03
N LEU A 361 -18.92 -12.88 0.13
CA LEU A 361 -19.76 -13.58 1.10
C LEU A 361 -21.16 -13.86 0.52
N GLU A 362 -21.76 -12.87 -0.16
CA GLU A 362 -23.01 -13.04 -0.88
C GLU A 362 -22.90 -14.13 -1.95
N ARG A 363 -21.87 -14.05 -2.81
CA ARG A 363 -21.61 -15.03 -3.87
C ARG A 363 -21.40 -16.45 -3.33
N LEU A 364 -20.75 -16.58 -2.18
CA LEU A 364 -20.45 -17.86 -1.53
C LEU A 364 -21.63 -18.38 -0.69
N GLY A 365 -22.74 -17.65 -0.59
CA GLY A 365 -23.94 -18.07 0.12
C GLY A 365 -23.77 -18.08 1.64
N VAL A 366 -22.92 -17.21 2.19
CA VAL A 366 -22.78 -17.05 3.63
C VAL A 366 -24.05 -16.44 4.21
N THR A 367 -24.59 -17.04 5.27
CA THR A 367 -25.77 -16.50 5.96
C THR A 367 -25.34 -15.35 6.87
N LEU A 368 -25.87 -14.16 6.64
CA LEU A 368 -25.53 -12.95 7.39
C LEU A 368 -26.68 -12.56 8.34
N HIS A 369 -26.36 -12.35 9.61
CA HIS A 369 -27.25 -11.77 10.60
C HIS A 369 -26.69 -10.43 11.07
N LEU A 370 -27.20 -9.33 10.51
CA LEU A 370 -26.91 -7.96 10.94
C LEU A 370 -27.84 -7.57 12.09
N ASN A 371 -27.47 -6.56 12.86
CA ASN A 371 -28.15 -6.14 14.08
C ASN A 371 -28.34 -7.31 15.08
N ALA A 372 -27.40 -8.25 15.07
CA ALA A 372 -27.48 -9.48 15.83
C ALA A 372 -26.22 -9.62 16.70
N TYR A 373 -26.34 -9.17 17.95
CA TYR A 373 -25.32 -9.43 18.96
C TYR A 373 -25.30 -10.93 19.29
N ALA A 374 -24.16 -11.59 19.09
CA ALA A 374 -24.04 -13.03 19.32
C ALA A 374 -23.87 -13.32 20.81
N THR A 375 -24.76 -14.14 21.38
CA THR A 375 -24.62 -14.71 22.73
C THR A 375 -24.21 -16.17 22.63
N VAL A 376 -23.84 -16.80 23.74
CA VAL A 376 -23.55 -18.24 23.78
C VAL A 376 -24.74 -19.05 23.26
N GLU A 377 -25.96 -18.70 23.65
CA GLU A 377 -27.18 -19.39 23.25
C GLU A 377 -27.41 -19.29 21.74
N THR A 378 -27.21 -18.11 21.14
CA THR A 378 -27.38 -17.95 19.69
C THR A 378 -26.33 -18.72 18.90
N VAL A 379 -25.09 -18.78 19.39
CA VAL A 379 -24.01 -19.55 18.77
C VAL A 379 -24.29 -21.05 18.85
N LEU A 380 -24.70 -21.56 20.02
CA LEU A 380 -24.98 -22.99 20.21
C LEU A 380 -26.23 -23.45 19.46
N ALA A 381 -27.22 -22.57 19.27
CA ALA A 381 -28.43 -22.87 18.49
C ALA A 381 -28.13 -23.22 17.03
N GLU A 382 -27.00 -22.75 16.49
CA GLU A 382 -26.53 -23.10 15.13
C GLU A 382 -25.91 -24.50 15.04
N ALA A 383 -25.69 -25.19 16.17
CA ALA A 383 -24.98 -26.47 16.27
C ALA A 383 -23.65 -26.46 15.47
N PRO A 384 -22.70 -25.56 15.81
CA PRO A 384 -21.48 -25.37 15.03
C PRO A 384 -20.51 -26.56 15.16
N ASP A 385 -19.71 -26.77 14.13
CA ASP A 385 -18.48 -27.57 14.19
C ASP A 385 -17.24 -26.67 14.41
N ILE A 386 -17.34 -25.39 14.00
CA ILE A 386 -16.27 -24.39 14.05
C ILE A 386 -16.87 -23.06 14.54
N VAL A 387 -16.23 -22.42 15.51
CA VAL A 387 -16.57 -21.07 15.97
C VAL A 387 -15.34 -20.17 15.90
N ILE A 388 -15.46 -19.08 15.15
CA ILE A 388 -14.42 -18.05 15.02
C ILE A 388 -14.92 -16.74 15.65
N VAL A 389 -14.32 -16.35 16.77
CA VAL A 389 -14.57 -15.07 17.43
C VAL A 389 -13.66 -13.99 16.84
N ALA A 390 -14.26 -13.08 16.08
CA ALA A 390 -13.63 -11.92 15.45
C ALA A 390 -14.32 -10.62 15.87
N ALA A 391 -14.78 -10.56 17.13
CA ALA A 391 -15.60 -9.49 17.71
C ALA A 391 -14.91 -8.10 17.79
N GLY A 392 -13.61 -8.04 17.47
CA GLY A 392 -12.84 -6.81 17.52
C GLY A 392 -12.59 -6.33 18.95
N GLY A 393 -12.66 -5.02 19.15
CA GLY A 393 -12.36 -4.37 20.41
C GLY A 393 -13.13 -3.07 20.56
N TYR A 394 -13.00 -2.43 21.72
CA TYR A 394 -13.51 -1.08 22.00
C TYR A 394 -12.35 -0.14 22.33
N PRO A 395 -12.49 1.19 22.10
CA PRO A 395 -11.41 2.14 22.31
C PRO A 395 -10.83 2.07 23.73
N ASP A 396 -9.50 2.08 23.81
CA ASP A 396 -8.78 2.33 25.06
C ASP A 396 -8.60 3.86 25.21
N GLN A 397 -9.06 4.40 26.34
CA GLN A 397 -8.96 5.83 26.66
C GLN A 397 -7.60 6.20 27.30
N GLY A 398 -6.70 5.25 27.48
CA GLY A 398 -5.41 5.43 28.14
C GLY A 398 -5.50 5.28 29.66
N THR A 399 -4.34 5.34 30.33
CA THR A 399 -4.23 5.22 31.79
C THR A 399 -3.63 6.50 32.38
N PHE A 400 -4.46 7.51 32.58
CA PHE A 400 -4.09 8.79 33.19
C PHE A 400 -5.32 9.41 33.89
N ASP A 401 -5.10 10.34 34.81
CA ASP A 401 -6.18 10.97 35.58
C ASP A 401 -7.07 11.83 34.66
N GLY A 402 -8.38 11.60 34.67
CA GLY A 402 -9.34 12.31 33.80
C GLY A 402 -9.51 11.74 32.40
N ASN A 403 -9.04 10.52 32.14
CA ASN A 403 -9.25 9.83 30.86
C ASN A 403 -10.75 9.65 30.52
N GLU A 404 -11.62 9.56 31.51
CA GLU A 404 -13.07 9.46 31.37
C GLU A 404 -13.72 10.72 30.79
N LEU A 405 -12.99 11.85 30.78
CA LEU A 405 -13.41 13.11 30.17
C LEU A 405 -13.08 13.19 28.67
N CYS A 406 -12.32 12.22 28.15
CA CYS A 406 -11.86 12.19 26.77
C CYS A 406 -12.83 11.44 25.86
N LEU A 407 -12.88 11.85 24.60
CA LEU A 407 -13.53 11.10 23.53
C LEU A 407 -12.51 10.22 22.81
N SER A 408 -12.96 9.14 22.18
CA SER A 408 -12.12 8.33 21.32
C SER A 408 -12.06 8.90 19.90
N VAL A 409 -11.09 8.46 19.09
CA VAL A 409 -11.13 8.75 17.64
C VAL A 409 -12.37 8.16 16.96
N TRP A 410 -13.02 7.17 17.57
CA TRP A 410 -14.25 6.58 17.03
C TRP A 410 -15.42 7.53 17.17
N ASP A 411 -15.53 8.21 18.31
CA ASP A 411 -16.53 9.25 18.53
C ASP A 411 -16.32 10.40 17.55
N ALA A 412 -15.07 10.85 17.39
CA ALA A 412 -14.70 11.96 16.53
C ALA A 412 -14.93 11.67 15.02
N LEU A 413 -14.57 10.49 14.53
CA LEU A 413 -14.85 10.08 13.14
C LEU A 413 -16.33 9.70 12.93
N GLY A 414 -16.98 9.21 13.98
CA GLY A 414 -18.38 8.82 13.99
C GLY A 414 -19.32 10.01 13.84
N ASN A 415 -19.02 11.13 14.49
CA ASN A 415 -19.82 12.34 14.45
C ASN A 415 -18.96 13.62 14.49
N PRO A 416 -18.21 13.93 13.42
CA PRO A 416 -17.29 15.08 13.40
C PRO A 416 -17.99 16.42 13.62
N SER A 417 -19.27 16.55 13.25
CA SER A 417 -20.07 17.77 13.45
C SER A 417 -20.43 18.02 14.91
N ALA A 418 -20.48 16.99 15.76
CA ALA A 418 -20.79 17.14 17.18
C ALA A 418 -19.57 17.51 18.03
N MET A 419 -18.36 17.47 17.44
CA MET A 419 -17.14 17.87 18.13
C MET A 419 -17.15 19.38 18.44
N ALA A 420 -16.51 19.79 19.54
CA ALA A 420 -16.31 21.20 19.87
C ALA A 420 -15.41 21.94 18.84
N ASP A 421 -15.17 23.24 19.02
CA ASP A 421 -14.40 24.01 18.04
C ASP A 421 -12.89 24.07 18.31
N ASP A 422 -12.45 23.79 19.55
CA ASP A 422 -11.04 23.80 19.93
C ASP A 422 -10.67 22.47 20.61
N ILE A 423 -9.82 21.69 19.93
CA ILE A 423 -9.68 20.25 20.21
C ILE A 423 -8.20 19.88 20.32
N LEU A 424 -7.86 19.13 21.37
CA LEU A 424 -6.61 18.40 21.45
C LEU A 424 -6.83 16.96 20.95
N VAL A 425 -6.07 16.53 19.95
CA VAL A 425 -6.03 15.14 19.46
C VAL A 425 -4.72 14.52 19.90
N TYR A 426 -4.80 13.48 20.73
CA TYR A 426 -3.64 12.78 21.29
C TYR A 426 -3.42 11.43 20.59
N ASP A 427 -2.22 11.23 20.03
CA ASP A 427 -1.78 9.99 19.39
C ASP A 427 -0.84 9.20 20.30
N GLY A 428 -1.39 8.15 20.94
CA GLY A 428 -0.64 7.19 21.74
C GLY A 428 -0.15 5.97 20.95
N THR A 429 -0.47 5.86 19.66
CA THR A 429 -0.19 4.63 18.88
C THR A 429 0.77 4.83 17.71
N GLY A 430 0.94 6.07 17.25
CA GLY A 430 1.78 6.39 16.10
C GLY A 430 1.21 5.89 14.78
N ARG A 431 -0.12 5.69 14.68
CA ARG A 431 -0.81 5.11 13.52
C ARG A 431 -1.75 6.10 12.84
N HIS A 432 -2.44 5.66 11.79
CA HIS A 432 -3.40 6.47 11.04
C HIS A 432 -4.56 7.12 11.82
N PRO A 433 -5.17 6.53 12.89
CA PRO A 433 -6.43 7.02 13.42
C PRO A 433 -6.40 8.48 13.91
N ALA A 434 -5.47 8.84 14.81
CA ALA A 434 -5.38 10.20 15.33
C ALA A 434 -5.05 11.25 14.26
N PRO A 435 -4.06 11.06 13.36
CA PRO A 435 -3.84 11.99 12.25
C PRO A 435 -5.04 12.12 11.31
N SER A 436 -5.80 11.03 11.10
CA SER A 436 -7.02 11.07 10.28
C SER A 436 -8.08 11.99 10.90
N VAL A 437 -8.29 11.88 12.21
CA VAL A 437 -9.18 12.76 12.97
C VAL A 437 -8.71 14.21 12.89
N ALA A 438 -7.42 14.46 13.14
CA ALA A 438 -6.87 15.81 13.12
C ALA A 438 -7.06 16.50 11.76
N VAL A 439 -6.75 15.81 10.64
CA VAL A 439 -6.99 16.36 9.29
C VAL A 439 -8.48 16.60 9.05
N GLN A 440 -9.35 15.68 9.45
CA GLN A 440 -10.80 15.78 9.21
C GLN A 440 -11.43 16.95 9.97
N LEU A 441 -11.11 17.09 11.26
CA LEU A 441 -11.65 18.16 12.10
C LEU A 441 -11.10 19.52 11.67
N ALA A 442 -9.80 19.63 11.38
CA ALA A 442 -9.22 20.87 10.88
C ALA A 442 -9.77 21.26 9.50
N SER A 443 -10.03 20.28 8.62
CA SER A 443 -10.69 20.53 7.32
C SER A 443 -12.14 20.99 7.48
N ALA A 444 -12.80 20.67 8.61
CA ALA A 444 -14.12 21.17 8.98
C ALA A 444 -14.08 22.55 9.67
N GLY A 445 -12.92 23.21 9.72
CA GLY A 445 -12.75 24.55 10.28
C GLY A 445 -12.50 24.61 11.78
N LYS A 446 -12.24 23.47 12.43
CA LYS A 446 -11.98 23.39 13.87
C LYS A 446 -10.51 23.72 14.17
N SER A 447 -10.26 24.35 15.32
CA SER A 447 -8.91 24.53 15.88
C SER A 447 -8.43 23.20 16.44
N VAL A 448 -7.29 22.71 15.94
CA VAL A 448 -6.74 21.40 16.33
C VAL A 448 -5.30 21.53 16.79
N THR A 449 -5.04 21.05 18.00
CA THR A 449 -3.71 20.73 18.50
C THR A 449 -3.51 19.23 18.44
N PHE A 450 -2.54 18.76 17.68
CA PHE A 450 -2.13 17.36 17.60
C PHE A 450 -0.95 17.13 18.56
N ALA A 451 -1.11 16.26 19.54
CA ALA A 451 -0.07 15.84 20.48
C ALA A 451 0.26 14.36 20.27
N ALA A 452 1.54 13.98 20.34
CA ALA A 452 1.96 12.59 20.16
C ALA A 452 3.18 12.23 21.03
N LEU A 453 3.28 10.94 21.36
CA LEU A 453 4.45 10.37 22.05
C LEU A 453 5.70 10.35 21.15
N ASP A 454 5.50 10.19 19.85
CA ASP A 454 6.59 9.98 18.90
C ASP A 454 7.28 11.29 18.45
N PRO A 455 8.57 11.25 18.08
CA PRO A 455 9.31 12.40 17.54
C PRO A 455 8.89 12.79 16.11
N VAL A 456 7.97 12.03 15.50
CA VAL A 456 7.40 12.29 14.19
C VAL A 456 5.91 11.92 14.21
N VAL A 457 5.10 12.60 13.40
CA VAL A 457 3.68 12.27 13.26
C VAL A 457 3.53 10.86 12.69
N ALA A 458 2.89 9.98 13.48
CA ALA A 458 2.51 8.61 13.12
C ALA A 458 3.63 7.79 12.44
N PRO A 459 4.69 7.38 13.15
CA PRO A 459 5.80 6.61 12.58
C PRO A 459 5.39 5.26 11.97
N GLU A 460 4.24 4.68 12.38
CA GLU A 460 3.71 3.45 11.79
C GLU A 460 2.84 3.68 10.53
N MET A 461 2.56 4.93 10.15
CA MET A 461 1.86 5.27 8.91
C MET A 461 2.81 5.19 7.69
N GLU A 462 2.29 4.80 6.52
CA GLU A 462 3.07 4.77 5.29
C GLU A 462 3.65 6.16 4.94
N ALA A 463 4.88 6.20 4.42
CA ALA A 463 5.57 7.47 4.11
C ALA A 463 4.80 8.40 3.16
N HIS A 464 3.98 7.84 2.26
CA HIS A 464 3.11 8.60 1.35
C HIS A 464 2.07 9.39 2.15
N SER A 465 1.30 8.68 2.98
CA SER A 465 0.26 9.26 3.81
C SER A 465 0.84 10.17 4.89
N GLN A 466 2.01 9.88 5.47
CA GLN A 466 2.71 10.81 6.37
C GLN A 466 3.03 12.16 5.70
N ILE A 467 3.52 12.13 4.45
CA ILE A 467 3.84 13.36 3.71
C ILE A 467 2.57 14.18 3.48
N ILE A 468 1.50 13.55 3.00
CA ILE A 468 0.24 14.24 2.74
C ILE A 468 -0.40 14.73 4.04
N CYS A 469 -0.38 13.95 5.11
CA CYS A 469 -0.89 14.38 6.41
C CYS A 469 -0.16 15.62 6.93
N ARG A 470 1.18 15.65 6.92
CA ARG A 470 1.95 16.82 7.37
C ARG A 470 1.73 18.04 6.47
N LYS A 471 1.58 17.83 5.15
CA LYS A 471 1.19 18.90 4.23
C LYS A 471 -0.16 19.49 4.63
N ARG A 472 -1.16 18.64 4.91
CA ARG A 472 -2.48 19.07 5.37
C ARG A 472 -2.43 19.78 6.73
N PHE A 473 -1.64 19.29 7.68
CA PHE A 473 -1.45 19.98 8.96
C PHE A 473 -0.91 21.40 8.77
N ALA A 474 0.09 21.57 7.90
CA ALA A 474 0.64 22.89 7.59
C ALA A 474 -0.38 23.81 6.88
N GLU A 475 -1.12 23.29 5.88
CA GLU A 475 -2.15 24.05 5.15
C GLU A 475 -3.32 24.46 6.03
N LEU A 476 -3.67 23.64 7.03
CA LEU A 476 -4.83 23.84 7.91
C LEU A 476 -4.45 24.49 9.25
N GLY A 477 -3.18 24.79 9.49
CA GLY A 477 -2.72 25.41 10.74
C GLY A 477 -2.81 24.52 11.98
N VAL A 478 -2.71 23.20 11.84
CA VAL A 478 -2.72 22.26 12.97
C VAL A 478 -1.44 22.43 13.79
N GLN A 479 -1.58 22.83 15.06
CA GLN A 479 -0.44 22.89 15.98
C GLN A 479 0.03 21.47 16.31
N THR A 480 1.33 21.20 16.21
CA THR A 480 1.88 19.86 16.44
C THR A 480 2.82 19.88 17.64
N LEU A 481 2.56 19.01 18.63
CA LEU A 481 3.35 18.80 19.83
C LEU A 481 3.86 17.35 19.83
N LEU A 482 5.15 17.15 19.58
CA LEU A 482 5.77 15.82 19.49
C LEU A 482 6.59 15.55 20.75
N GLU A 483 6.71 14.27 21.11
CA GLU A 483 7.39 13.83 22.33
C GLU A 483 6.73 14.35 23.62
N TYR A 484 5.40 14.42 23.63
CA TYR A 484 4.60 14.77 24.80
C TYR A 484 3.72 13.60 25.25
N GLU A 485 3.74 13.33 26.56
CA GLU A 485 2.82 12.41 27.22
C GLU A 485 1.72 13.18 27.95
N ILE A 486 0.50 12.67 27.91
CA ILE A 486 -0.61 13.21 28.70
C ILE A 486 -0.51 12.72 30.14
N VAL A 487 -0.53 13.66 31.09
CA VAL A 487 -0.44 13.38 32.53
C VAL A 487 -1.83 13.36 33.15
N CYS A 488 -2.64 14.37 32.87
CA CYS A 488 -4.01 14.43 33.32
C CYS A 488 -4.86 15.39 32.48
N VAL A 489 -6.18 15.18 32.55
CA VAL A 489 -7.20 16.08 32.02
C VAL A 489 -8.11 16.47 33.18
N SER A 490 -8.31 17.78 33.39
CA SER A 490 -9.20 18.28 34.45
C SER A 490 -10.23 19.26 33.91
N PRO A 491 -11.47 19.27 34.43
CA PRO A 491 -12.46 20.26 34.04
C PRO A 491 -12.03 21.68 34.40
N ASN A 492 -12.24 22.62 33.48
CA ASN A 492 -12.03 24.05 33.67
C ASN A 492 -13.20 24.83 33.05
N GLY A 493 -14.29 24.98 33.82
CA GLY A 493 -15.51 25.61 33.34
C GLY A 493 -16.19 24.79 32.24
N ASP A 494 -16.35 25.38 31.06
CA ASP A 494 -16.85 24.76 29.83
C ASP A 494 -15.72 24.14 28.96
N ARG A 495 -14.49 24.13 29.49
CA ARG A 495 -13.28 23.64 28.84
C ARG A 495 -12.59 22.58 29.71
N TYR A 496 -11.46 22.08 29.21
CA TYR A 496 -10.57 21.16 29.89
C TYR A 496 -9.15 21.71 29.91
N ASP A 497 -8.50 21.60 31.07
CA ASP A 497 -7.05 21.77 31.19
C ASP A 497 -6.39 20.41 30.96
N VAL A 498 -5.50 20.34 29.98
CA VAL A 498 -4.72 19.15 29.61
C VAL A 498 -3.28 19.38 30.03
N SER A 499 -2.82 18.60 31.00
CA SER A 499 -1.41 18.61 31.44
C SER A 499 -0.63 17.60 30.62
N LEU A 500 0.42 18.08 29.96
CA LEU A 500 1.35 17.30 29.16
C LEU A 500 2.76 17.38 29.78
N THR A 501 3.57 16.35 29.62
CA THR A 501 5.01 16.36 29.96
C THR A 501 5.84 16.08 28.72
N HIS A 502 6.84 16.91 28.45
CA HIS A 502 7.81 16.65 27.39
C HIS A 502 8.73 15.49 27.80
N LEU A 503 8.70 14.38 27.05
CA LEU A 503 9.33 13.11 27.40
C LEU A 503 10.85 13.21 27.61
N LEU A 504 11.54 14.08 26.86
CA LEU A 504 12.99 14.22 26.98
C LEU A 504 13.46 15.18 28.09
N THR A 505 12.65 16.17 28.46
CA THR A 505 13.08 17.24 29.39
C THR A 505 12.37 17.18 30.74
N GLY A 506 11.25 16.47 30.82
CA GLY A 506 10.36 16.46 31.99
C GLY A 506 9.63 17.79 32.20
N GLN A 507 9.72 18.75 31.26
CA GLN A 507 9.02 20.03 31.40
C GLN A 507 7.52 19.84 31.17
N GLY A 508 6.73 20.35 32.12
CA GLY A 508 5.28 20.36 32.04
C GLY A 508 4.76 21.48 31.13
N LEU A 509 3.68 21.19 30.41
CA LEU A 509 2.92 22.12 29.58
C LEU A 509 1.44 21.92 29.90
N VAL A 510 0.72 23.01 30.19
CA VAL A 510 -0.74 22.97 30.38
C VAL A 510 -1.42 23.71 29.24
N LEU A 511 -2.39 23.07 28.60
CA LEU A 511 -3.18 23.63 27.51
C LEU A 511 -4.65 23.60 27.90
N ALA A 512 -5.40 24.65 27.56
CA ALA A 512 -6.85 24.66 27.69
C ALA A 512 -7.49 24.37 26.33
N CYS A 513 -8.41 23.41 26.24
CA CYS A 513 -9.19 23.12 25.02
C CYS A 513 -10.64 22.81 25.37
N SER A 514 -11.55 22.84 24.39
CA SER A 514 -12.96 22.52 24.61
C SER A 514 -13.26 21.02 24.51
N GLN A 515 -12.35 20.21 23.96
CA GLN A 515 -12.49 18.76 23.88
C GLN A 515 -11.13 18.07 23.75
N VAL A 516 -11.01 16.89 24.36
CA VAL A 516 -9.84 16.01 24.21
C VAL A 516 -10.27 14.74 23.47
N VAL A 517 -9.51 14.35 22.45
CA VAL A 517 -9.67 13.09 21.70
C VAL A 517 -8.42 12.24 21.87
N VAL A 518 -8.58 10.98 22.25
CA VAL A 518 -7.47 10.05 22.52
C VAL A 518 -7.52 8.86 21.55
N GLU A 519 -6.35 8.50 21.02
CA GLU A 519 -6.08 7.22 20.36
C GLU A 519 -5.07 6.42 21.19
N ASN A 520 -5.52 5.34 21.83
CA ASN A 520 -4.66 4.43 22.58
C ASN A 520 -4.87 2.95 22.18
N GLY A 521 -5.35 2.68 20.96
CA GLY A 521 -5.69 1.33 20.52
C GLY A 521 -7.02 0.84 21.10
N THR A 522 -7.13 -0.46 21.35
CA THR A 522 -8.39 -1.09 21.73
C THR A 522 -8.21 -2.20 22.78
N TYR A 523 -9.16 -2.30 23.70
CA TYR A 523 -9.34 -3.49 24.52
C TYR A 523 -10.11 -4.57 23.73
N PRO A 524 -9.70 -5.85 23.81
CA PRO A 524 -10.39 -6.93 23.09
C PRO A 524 -11.76 -7.21 23.70
N VAL A 525 -12.77 -7.41 22.85
CA VAL A 525 -14.08 -7.94 23.29
C VAL A 525 -13.94 -9.46 23.43
N THR A 526 -14.06 -9.96 24.65
CA THR A 526 -13.71 -11.36 24.99
C THR A 526 -14.85 -12.19 25.58
N ASP A 527 -15.91 -11.55 26.07
CA ASP A 527 -17.00 -12.18 26.83
C ASP A 527 -17.53 -13.46 26.17
N VAL A 528 -17.98 -13.38 24.90
CA VAL A 528 -18.51 -14.55 24.16
C VAL A 528 -17.47 -15.66 23.96
N PHE A 529 -16.19 -15.32 23.81
CA PHE A 529 -15.13 -16.31 23.70
C PHE A 529 -14.91 -17.03 25.02
N ASP A 530 -14.83 -16.28 26.12
CA ASP A 530 -14.56 -16.83 27.45
C ASP A 530 -15.72 -17.70 27.95
N GLU A 531 -16.95 -17.36 27.62
CA GLU A 531 -18.13 -18.16 27.95
C GLU A 531 -18.25 -19.43 27.07
N LEU A 532 -17.88 -19.38 25.78
CA LEU A 532 -17.88 -20.56 24.89
C LEU A 532 -16.70 -21.51 25.18
N ARG A 533 -15.60 -20.99 25.72
CA ARG A 533 -14.36 -21.73 25.95
C ARG A 533 -14.55 -23.06 26.70
N PRO A 534 -15.20 -23.12 27.89
CA PRO A 534 -15.39 -24.38 28.61
C PRO A 534 -16.30 -25.38 27.88
N LEU A 535 -17.04 -24.96 26.86
CA LEU A 535 -17.93 -25.79 26.05
C LEU A 535 -17.26 -26.32 24.78
N SER A 536 -16.10 -25.77 24.43
CA SER A 536 -15.38 -26.11 23.19
C SER A 536 -14.52 -27.37 23.34
N ALA A 537 -14.35 -28.09 22.22
CA ALA A 537 -13.52 -29.28 22.14
C ALA A 537 -12.02 -29.02 22.39
N ASN A 538 -11.59 -27.78 22.20
CA ASN A 538 -10.19 -27.36 22.23
C ASN A 538 -9.84 -26.40 23.37
N ASP A 539 -10.74 -26.15 24.34
CA ASP A 539 -10.51 -25.15 25.41
C ASP A 539 -10.12 -23.77 24.83
N GLY A 540 -10.67 -23.42 23.67
CA GLY A 540 -10.33 -22.20 22.92
C GLY A 540 -8.88 -22.12 22.43
N ARG A 541 -8.10 -23.20 22.52
CA ARG A 541 -6.67 -23.18 22.20
C ARG A 541 -6.44 -23.19 20.70
N THR A 542 -5.64 -22.22 20.26
CA THR A 542 -5.13 -22.16 18.89
C THR A 542 -3.65 -22.49 18.92
N GLU A 543 -3.26 -23.63 18.34
CA GLU A 543 -1.87 -24.06 18.29
C GLU A 543 -1.04 -23.07 17.46
N LEU A 544 -0.08 -22.38 18.07
CA LEU A 544 0.70 -21.35 17.38
C LEU A 544 1.51 -21.91 16.22
N SER A 545 2.01 -23.14 16.34
CA SER A 545 2.73 -23.86 15.28
C SER A 545 1.88 -24.02 14.01
N SER A 546 0.56 -24.15 14.16
CA SER A 546 -0.37 -24.22 13.03
C SER A 546 -0.48 -22.89 12.27
N LEU A 547 -0.11 -21.77 12.89
CA LEU A 547 -0.19 -20.43 12.30
C LEU A 547 1.14 -19.97 11.68
N THR A 548 2.15 -20.84 11.65
CA THR A 548 3.51 -20.54 11.16
C THR A 548 3.91 -21.41 9.98
N GLY A 549 4.14 -20.79 8.81
CA GLY A 549 4.65 -21.48 7.63
C GLY A 549 3.73 -22.59 7.11
N PRO A 550 4.25 -23.55 6.33
CA PRO A 550 3.52 -24.73 5.87
C PRO A 550 3.35 -25.72 7.04
N ALA A 551 2.58 -25.33 8.05
CA ALA A 551 2.30 -26.19 9.20
C ALA A 551 1.39 -27.37 8.78
N PRO A 552 1.49 -28.54 9.44
CA PRO A 552 0.60 -29.66 9.16
C PRO A 552 -0.86 -29.30 9.48
N LEU A 553 -1.79 -29.87 8.71
CA LEU A 553 -3.23 -29.79 8.98
C LEU A 553 -3.52 -30.30 10.40
N ARG A 554 -4.44 -29.64 11.09
CA ARG A 554 -4.82 -30.03 12.45
C ARG A 554 -5.56 -31.37 12.41
N PRO A 555 -5.26 -32.31 13.31
CA PRO A 555 -6.11 -33.47 13.47
C PRO A 555 -7.47 -33.03 13.98
N ARG A 556 -8.53 -33.48 13.30
CA ARG A 556 -9.91 -33.31 13.72
C ARG A 556 -10.11 -33.82 15.15
N ARG A 557 -10.89 -33.09 15.95
CA ARG A 557 -11.43 -33.59 17.22
C ARG A 557 -12.84 -34.11 16.98
N ASP A 558 -13.12 -35.32 17.46
CA ASP A 558 -14.39 -36.00 17.16
C ASP A 558 -15.57 -35.53 18.02
N ASP A 559 -15.29 -34.90 19.18
CA ASP A 559 -16.31 -34.46 20.14
C ASP A 559 -16.34 -32.92 20.28
N GLY A 560 -17.47 -32.29 19.97
CA GLY A 560 -17.72 -30.84 20.17
C GLY A 560 -17.22 -29.92 19.05
N PHE A 561 -17.37 -28.61 19.25
CA PHE A 561 -16.95 -27.58 18.28
C PHE A 561 -15.55 -27.05 18.59
N GLU A 562 -14.80 -26.68 17.54
CA GLU A 562 -13.53 -25.97 17.69
C GLU A 562 -13.76 -24.47 17.87
N LEU A 563 -13.15 -23.86 18.87
CA LEU A 563 -13.26 -22.43 19.17
C LEU A 563 -11.92 -21.72 18.96
N HIS A 564 -11.94 -20.63 18.19
CA HIS A 564 -10.77 -19.78 17.98
C HIS A 564 -11.14 -18.30 18.09
N ARG A 565 -10.17 -17.47 18.48
CA ARG A 565 -10.28 -16.01 18.42
C ARG A 565 -9.19 -15.43 17.52
N ILE A 566 -9.54 -14.41 16.74
CA ILE A 566 -8.65 -13.78 15.75
C ILE A 566 -8.81 -12.26 15.71
N GLY A 567 -7.84 -11.58 15.08
CA GLY A 567 -7.87 -10.13 14.91
C GLY A 567 -7.75 -9.37 16.23
N ASP A 568 -8.49 -8.27 16.35
CA ASP A 568 -8.42 -7.39 17.52
C ASP A 568 -9.16 -7.94 18.74
N ALA A 569 -9.96 -9.01 18.58
CA ALA A 569 -10.50 -9.79 19.70
C ALA A 569 -9.42 -10.59 20.46
N VAL A 570 -8.20 -10.66 19.90
CA VAL A 570 -7.02 -11.20 20.58
C VAL A 570 -6.22 -10.07 21.20
N THR A 571 -5.88 -9.07 20.40
CA THR A 571 -5.09 -7.90 20.78
C THR A 571 -5.09 -6.87 19.65
N SER A 572 -5.10 -5.58 20.02
CA SER A 572 -5.10 -4.44 19.09
C SER A 572 -3.90 -4.46 18.15
N ARG A 573 -4.14 -4.71 16.85
CA ARG A 573 -3.09 -4.78 15.83
C ARG A 573 -3.50 -3.99 14.58
N SER A 574 -3.18 -4.51 13.40
CA SER A 574 -3.47 -3.88 12.11
C SER A 574 -4.43 -4.72 11.30
N VAL A 575 -5.11 -4.06 10.36
CA VAL A 575 -6.01 -4.69 9.37
C VAL A 575 -5.35 -5.88 8.66
N HIS A 576 -4.07 -5.74 8.26
CA HIS A 576 -3.34 -6.83 7.61
C HIS A 576 -3.15 -8.02 8.56
N ALA A 577 -2.78 -7.79 9.82
CA ALA A 577 -2.62 -8.86 10.80
C ALA A 577 -3.93 -9.59 11.09
N ALA A 578 -5.04 -8.84 11.19
CA ALA A 578 -6.37 -9.37 11.44
C ALA A 578 -6.83 -10.31 10.30
N MET A 579 -6.67 -9.91 9.05
CA MET A 579 -7.00 -10.76 7.89
C MET A 579 -5.99 -11.90 7.70
N PHE A 580 -4.72 -11.68 8.05
CA PHE A 580 -3.71 -12.73 7.97
C PHE A 580 -3.99 -13.87 8.97
N ASP A 581 -4.44 -13.55 10.19
CA ASP A 581 -4.93 -14.54 11.15
C ASP A 581 -6.06 -15.37 10.55
N ALA A 582 -7.04 -14.71 9.95
CA ALA A 582 -8.18 -15.36 9.33
C ALA A 582 -7.74 -16.35 8.23
N VAL A 583 -6.94 -15.89 7.25
CA VAL A 583 -6.49 -16.75 6.13
C VAL A 583 -5.71 -17.95 6.62
N ARG A 584 -4.69 -17.73 7.46
CA ARG A 584 -3.79 -18.82 7.87
C ARG A 584 -4.48 -19.82 8.78
N LEU A 585 -5.44 -19.40 9.60
CA LEU A 585 -6.26 -20.26 10.44
C LEU A 585 -7.29 -21.04 9.60
N CYS A 586 -8.10 -20.32 8.82
CA CYS A 586 -9.31 -20.89 8.22
C CYS A 586 -9.03 -21.81 7.04
N ILE A 587 -7.87 -21.68 6.39
CA ILE A 587 -7.47 -22.58 5.30
C ILE A 587 -7.19 -24.02 5.76
N GLN A 588 -7.06 -24.22 7.08
CA GLN A 588 -6.73 -25.52 7.67
C GLN A 588 -7.94 -26.41 7.92
N PHE A 589 -9.15 -25.82 7.98
CA PHE A 589 -10.42 -26.55 8.02
C PHE A 589 -10.82 -26.85 6.58
#